data_AF-A0A3M6VVB3-F1
#
_entry.id   AF-A0A3M6VVB3-F1
#
_cell.length_a   1.000
_cell.length_b   1.000
_cell.length_c   1.000
_cell.angle_alpha   90.00
_cell.angle_beta   90.00
_cell.angle_gamma   90.00
#
_symmetry.space_group_name_H-M   'P 1'
#
loop_
_entity.id
_entity.type
_entity.pdbx_description
1 polymer ?
#
loop_
_entity_poly.entity_id
_entity_poly.type
_entity_poly.pdbx_seq_one_letter_code
_entity_poly.pdbx_strand_id
1 'polypeptide(L)'
;MLAICLASAASSNSKTWIEQFRSKINVLPKPSGNCFVCFYEQINFTGQKFCVGRSARGRTEVNPILAPLTIASIKFGKDCNLVVNVRVTDVPFDEYVAVFSKDVANANYNFTTSEHSIQEIYVEEAGRACFLGVPKSGKGYGVCYSDAVPVVEDEYRNSITELMLFKTDTKTCDVIVYENDYYNNPHNSLLQSVVNLLGLEQRFSGYSNMLKTNEIDPISGMNKTMQNKVRSFKFVSTLIH
;
A
#
# COMPACT_ATOMS: atom_id res chain seq x y z
N MET A 1 28.71 23.52 -51.69
CA MET A 1 28.70 23.01 -50.31
C MET A 1 27.47 23.58 -49.62
N LEU A 2 26.37 22.83 -49.56
CA LEU A 2 25.20 23.21 -48.76
C LEU A 2 25.33 22.57 -47.38
N ALA A 3 25.47 23.40 -46.35
CA ALA A 3 25.38 22.96 -44.97
C ALA A 3 23.90 22.84 -44.59
N ILE A 4 23.42 21.61 -44.42
CA ILE A 4 22.10 21.34 -43.84
C ILE A 4 22.30 21.29 -42.33
N CYS A 5 21.92 22.36 -41.64
CA CYS A 5 21.74 22.34 -40.19
C CYS A 5 20.57 21.41 -39.87
N LEU A 6 20.89 20.18 -39.46
CA LEU A 6 19.97 19.31 -38.73
C LEU A 6 19.73 19.94 -37.35
N ALA A 7 18.69 20.76 -37.24
CA ALA A 7 18.12 21.07 -35.95
C ALA A 7 17.46 19.80 -35.41
N SER A 8 18.17 19.05 -34.57
CA SER A 8 17.55 18.04 -33.74
C SER A 8 16.59 18.73 -32.78
N ALA A 9 15.30 18.59 -33.04
CA ALA A 9 14.24 18.93 -32.09
C ALA A 9 14.36 17.98 -30.89
N ALA A 10 15.13 18.39 -29.88
CA ALA A 10 15.14 17.73 -28.59
C ALA A 10 14.06 18.35 -27.69
N SER A 11 13.34 17.47 -26.99
CA SER A 11 12.49 17.70 -25.81
C SER A 11 11.00 18.01 -26.02
N SER A 12 10.23 16.98 -26.37
CA SER A 12 8.82 16.86 -25.94
C SER A 12 8.56 15.67 -24.99
N ASN A 13 9.54 14.78 -24.78
CA ASN A 13 9.42 13.63 -23.86
C ASN A 13 9.76 13.95 -22.39
N SER A 14 10.11 15.20 -22.05
CA SER A 14 10.67 15.54 -20.72
C SER A 14 9.64 15.98 -19.67
N LYS A 15 8.37 16.21 -20.04
CA LYS A 15 7.26 16.42 -19.09
C LYS A 15 6.39 15.17 -18.93
N THR A 16 6.49 14.22 -19.85
CA THR A 16 5.59 13.07 -19.94
C THR A 16 5.79 12.04 -18.85
N TRP A 17 6.99 11.91 -18.26
CA TRP A 17 7.25 10.92 -17.21
C TRP A 17 6.67 11.35 -15.85
N ILE A 18 6.99 12.57 -15.38
CA ILE A 18 6.47 13.08 -14.10
C ILE A 18 4.93 13.17 -14.11
N GLU A 19 4.32 13.56 -15.25
CA GLU A 19 2.87 13.74 -15.39
C GLU A 19 2.07 12.42 -15.35
N GLN A 20 2.74 11.27 -15.42
CA GLN A 20 2.13 9.95 -15.19
C GLN A 20 1.85 9.70 -13.70
N PHE A 21 2.59 10.35 -12.80
CA PHE A 21 2.31 10.25 -11.38
C PHE A 21 1.03 11.00 -11.03
N ARG A 22 -0.01 10.25 -10.65
CA ARG A 22 -1.33 10.82 -10.32
C ARG A 22 -1.92 10.14 -9.11
N SER A 23 -2.16 10.91 -8.06
CA SER A 23 -2.94 10.44 -6.92
C SER A 23 -4.38 10.20 -7.34
N LYS A 24 -4.92 9.03 -7.02
CA LYS A 24 -6.32 8.70 -7.28
C LYS A 24 -7.31 9.48 -6.42
N ILE A 25 -6.85 10.06 -5.31
CA ILE A 25 -7.65 10.93 -4.44
C ILE A 25 -7.28 12.42 -4.57
N ASN A 26 -6.50 12.78 -5.59
CA ASN A 26 -6.00 14.14 -5.85
C ASN A 26 -5.17 14.74 -4.70
N VAL A 27 -4.43 13.89 -3.99
CA VAL A 27 -3.61 14.26 -2.84
C VAL A 27 -2.21 13.75 -3.06
N LEU A 28 -1.25 14.66 -3.10
CA LEU A 28 0.17 14.31 -3.11
C LEU A 28 0.82 15.00 -1.91
N PRO A 29 1.15 14.25 -0.84
CA PRO A 29 1.86 14.82 0.29
C PRO A 29 3.16 15.46 -0.20
N LYS A 30 3.34 16.76 0.07
CA LYS A 30 4.52 17.48 -0.36
C LYS A 30 5.72 17.08 0.52
N PRO A 31 6.91 16.85 -0.07
CA PRO A 31 8.16 16.75 0.68
C PRO A 31 8.35 17.92 1.65
N SER A 32 8.90 17.65 2.83
CA SER A 32 9.25 18.68 3.82
C SER A 32 10.59 18.33 4.46
N GLY A 33 11.58 19.24 4.39
CA GLY A 33 12.94 18.96 4.89
C GLY A 33 13.53 17.71 4.22
N ASN A 34 14.15 16.82 5.00
CA ASN A 34 14.56 15.50 4.49
C ASN A 34 13.51 14.42 4.73
N CYS A 35 12.23 14.77 4.84
CA CYS A 35 11.15 13.79 4.86
C CYS A 35 10.53 13.64 3.47
N PHE A 36 11.03 12.67 2.72
CA PHE A 36 10.57 12.36 1.36
C PHE A 36 10.93 10.94 0.95
N VAL A 37 10.25 10.46 -0.08
CA VAL A 37 10.75 9.44 -1.00
C VAL A 37 10.69 10.01 -2.40
N CYS A 38 11.74 9.82 -3.19
CA CYS A 38 11.84 10.28 -4.57
C CYS A 38 12.03 9.08 -5.49
N PHE A 39 11.24 9.03 -6.54
CA PHE A 39 11.31 8.09 -7.64
C PHE A 39 12.03 8.75 -8.80
N TYR A 40 12.92 8.00 -9.46
CA TYR A 40 13.73 8.50 -10.56
C TYR A 40 13.51 7.68 -11.81
N GLU A 41 13.48 8.38 -12.94
CA GLU A 41 13.37 7.78 -14.27
C GLU A 41 14.59 6.91 -14.62
N GLN A 42 15.77 7.25 -14.07
CA GLN A 42 17.04 6.55 -14.33
C GLN A 42 17.65 5.96 -13.06
N ILE A 43 18.59 5.03 -13.25
CA ILE A 43 19.34 4.40 -12.15
C ILE A 43 20.24 5.41 -11.44
N ASN A 44 20.73 5.06 -10.25
CA ASN A 44 21.65 5.88 -9.44
C ASN A 44 21.12 7.29 -9.13
N PHE A 45 19.79 7.42 -9.01
CA PHE A 45 19.11 8.66 -8.61
C PHE A 45 19.29 9.82 -9.60
N THR A 46 19.33 9.52 -10.90
CA THR A 46 19.51 10.50 -11.98
C THR A 46 18.24 10.66 -12.82
N GLY A 47 18.23 11.66 -13.71
CA GLY A 47 17.09 11.94 -14.59
C GLY A 47 15.94 12.70 -13.91
N GLN A 48 14.74 12.60 -14.48
CA GLN A 48 13.53 13.17 -13.89
C GLN A 48 13.24 12.54 -12.54
N LYS A 49 12.71 13.34 -11.61
CA LYS A 49 12.33 12.87 -10.28
C LYS A 49 10.95 13.32 -9.87
N PHE A 50 10.24 12.43 -9.20
CA PHE A 50 8.97 12.70 -8.54
C PHE A 50 9.11 12.36 -7.06
N CYS A 51 8.74 13.29 -6.16
CA CYS A 51 8.95 13.12 -4.73
C CYS A 51 7.64 13.26 -3.96
N VAL A 52 7.45 12.39 -2.98
CA VAL A 52 6.29 12.35 -2.09
C VAL A 52 6.79 12.45 -0.64
N GLY A 53 6.14 13.30 0.15
CA GLY A 53 6.40 13.44 1.57
C GLY A 53 5.55 12.52 2.42
N ARG A 54 5.57 12.76 3.73
CA ARG A 54 4.66 12.12 4.67
C ARG A 54 3.24 12.68 4.56
N SER A 55 2.23 11.81 4.66
CA SER A 55 0.82 12.17 4.81
C SER A 55 0.59 13.17 5.95
N ALA A 56 -0.31 14.13 5.75
CA ALA A 56 -0.64 15.12 6.80
C ALA A 56 -1.16 14.44 8.07
N ARG A 57 -0.83 14.98 9.24
CA ARG A 57 -1.27 14.43 10.53
C ARG A 57 -2.80 14.33 10.58
N GLY A 58 -3.30 13.19 11.02
CA GLY A 58 -4.75 12.90 11.08
C GLY A 58 -5.36 12.44 9.76
N ARG A 59 -4.61 12.43 8.66
CA ARG A 59 -5.06 11.81 7.41
C ARG A 59 -4.85 10.30 7.48
N THR A 60 -5.95 9.58 7.26
CA THR A 60 -5.98 8.12 7.25
C THR A 60 -6.39 7.55 5.90
N GLU A 61 -6.93 8.36 4.99
CA GLU A 61 -7.31 7.89 3.65
C GLU A 61 -6.13 7.26 2.92
N VAL A 62 -6.35 6.07 2.36
CA VAL A 62 -5.38 5.46 1.44
C VAL A 62 -5.25 6.32 0.20
N ASN A 63 -4.01 6.55 -0.20
CA ASN A 63 -3.66 7.32 -1.38
C ASN A 63 -2.89 6.46 -2.40
N PRO A 64 -3.58 5.72 -3.28
CA PRO A 64 -2.92 5.06 -4.40
C PRO A 64 -2.45 6.13 -5.38
N ILE A 65 -1.18 6.04 -5.77
CA ILE A 65 -0.58 6.92 -6.76
C ILE A 65 -0.31 6.06 -8.00
N LEU A 66 -0.98 6.38 -9.10
CA LEU A 66 -0.63 5.84 -10.41
C LEU A 66 0.83 6.21 -10.68
N ALA A 67 1.60 5.25 -11.18
CA ALA A 67 3.01 5.44 -11.49
C ALA A 67 3.26 5.21 -12.99
N PRO A 68 4.32 5.80 -13.55
CA PRO A 68 4.78 5.42 -14.87
C PRO A 68 5.19 3.94 -14.88
N LEU A 69 5.21 3.34 -16.07
CA LEU A 69 5.67 1.97 -16.27
C LEU A 69 7.14 1.76 -15.86
N THR A 70 7.91 2.84 -15.71
CA THR A 70 9.34 2.79 -15.36
C THR A 70 9.67 3.60 -14.11
N ILE A 71 10.29 2.93 -13.14
CA ILE A 71 10.96 3.54 -11.99
C ILE A 71 12.30 2.84 -11.83
N ALA A 72 13.38 3.51 -12.19
CA ALA A 72 14.69 2.89 -12.24
C ALA A 72 15.47 3.01 -10.92
N SER A 73 15.19 4.02 -10.09
CA SER A 73 15.75 4.09 -8.74
C SER A 73 14.84 4.85 -7.76
N ILE A 74 15.01 4.58 -6.46
CA ILE A 74 14.19 5.12 -5.38
C ILE A 74 15.10 5.65 -4.27
N LYS A 75 14.95 6.91 -3.88
CA LYS A 75 15.75 7.54 -2.82
C LYS A 75 14.89 8.01 -1.65
N PHE A 76 15.31 7.70 -0.44
CA PHE A 76 14.64 8.08 0.79
C PHE A 76 15.37 9.24 1.46
N GLY A 77 14.58 10.16 2.00
CA GLY A 77 15.04 11.16 2.94
C GLY A 77 15.29 10.55 4.32
N LYS A 78 15.97 11.29 5.20
CA LYS A 78 16.43 10.78 6.51
C LYS A 78 15.52 11.16 7.68
N ASP A 79 14.62 12.12 7.51
CA ASP A 79 13.86 12.71 8.62
C ASP A 79 12.51 12.02 8.86
N CYS A 80 12.14 11.02 8.04
CA CYS A 80 10.98 10.19 8.30
C CYS A 80 11.15 8.78 7.75
N ASN A 81 10.53 7.82 8.45
CA ASN A 81 10.56 6.41 8.10
C ASN A 81 9.42 6.11 7.10
N LEU A 82 9.58 6.53 5.85
CA LEU A 82 8.63 6.19 4.80
C LEU A 82 8.91 4.78 4.27
N VAL A 83 7.84 4.11 3.89
CA VAL A 83 7.85 2.83 3.20
C VAL A 83 7.03 2.98 1.93
N VAL A 84 7.54 2.41 0.85
CA VAL A 84 6.87 2.34 -0.44
C VAL A 84 6.46 0.91 -0.71
N ASN A 85 5.17 0.70 -0.94
CA ASN A 85 4.64 -0.53 -1.51
C ASN A 85 4.33 -0.27 -2.99
N VAL A 86 4.88 -1.09 -3.89
CA VAL A 86 4.72 -0.97 -5.34
C VAL A 86 3.96 -2.19 -5.85
N ARG A 87 2.82 -2.00 -6.51
CA ARG A 87 2.15 -3.07 -7.24
C ARG A 87 2.83 -3.30 -8.57
N VAL A 88 3.27 -4.53 -8.77
CA VAL A 88 3.99 -4.96 -9.97
C VAL A 88 3.23 -6.12 -10.59
N THR A 89 3.14 -6.11 -11.91
CA THR A 89 2.66 -7.23 -12.71
C THR A 89 3.77 -7.73 -13.60
N ASP A 90 4.07 -9.02 -13.51
CA ASP A 90 5.06 -9.71 -14.32
C ASP A 90 4.38 -10.41 -15.49
N VAL A 91 5.09 -10.52 -16.62
CA VAL A 91 4.63 -11.28 -17.78
C VAL A 91 4.66 -12.78 -17.42
N PRO A 92 3.60 -13.57 -17.72
CA PRO A 92 2.43 -13.15 -18.47
C PRO A 92 1.44 -12.30 -17.67
N PHE A 93 1.13 -12.60 -16.39
CA PHE A 93 0.20 -11.81 -15.55
C PHE A 93 0.39 -12.03 -14.03
N ASP A 94 1.60 -12.29 -13.55
CA ASP A 94 1.84 -12.58 -12.13
C ASP A 94 1.92 -11.27 -11.31
N GLU A 95 0.99 -11.07 -10.37
CA GLU A 95 0.93 -9.85 -9.57
C GLU A 95 1.57 -10.02 -8.18
N TYR A 96 2.36 -9.03 -7.76
CA TYR A 96 2.90 -8.96 -6.40
C TYR A 96 3.09 -7.53 -5.93
N VAL A 97 3.43 -7.39 -4.64
CA VAL A 97 3.77 -6.10 -4.02
C VAL A 97 5.23 -6.10 -3.60
N ALA A 98 6.03 -5.23 -4.21
CA ALA A 98 7.40 -4.96 -3.80
C ALA A 98 7.43 -3.90 -2.70
N VAL A 99 8.33 -4.04 -1.73
CA VAL A 99 8.43 -3.13 -0.58
C VAL A 99 9.82 -2.52 -0.50
N PHE A 100 9.86 -1.20 -0.36
CA PHE A 100 11.09 -0.43 -0.26
C PHE A 100 11.04 0.51 0.94
N SER A 101 12.12 0.53 1.72
CA SER A 101 12.26 1.38 2.91
C SER A 101 13.65 2.03 3.02
N LYS A 102 14.47 1.90 1.98
CA LYS A 102 15.84 2.42 1.89
C LYS A 102 16.18 2.73 0.43
N ASP A 103 17.27 3.46 0.23
CA ASP A 103 17.78 3.80 -1.09
C ASP A 103 18.00 2.55 -1.96
N VAL A 104 17.48 2.62 -3.18
CA VAL A 104 17.61 1.59 -4.21
C VAL A 104 18.14 2.25 -5.48
N ALA A 105 19.43 2.09 -5.72
CA ALA A 105 20.10 2.68 -6.88
C ALA A 105 19.70 2.01 -8.21
N ASN A 106 19.18 0.78 -8.16
CA ASN A 106 18.61 0.09 -9.30
C ASN A 106 17.40 -0.74 -8.84
N ALA A 107 16.20 -0.31 -9.19
CA ALA A 107 14.95 -0.97 -8.84
C ALA A 107 14.52 -2.04 -9.87
N ASN A 108 15.25 -2.18 -10.98
CA ASN A 108 15.00 -3.12 -12.08
C ASN A 108 13.65 -2.98 -12.81
N TYR A 109 12.83 -1.97 -12.50
CA TYR A 109 11.60 -1.67 -13.26
C TYR A 109 11.88 -0.74 -14.44
N ASN A 110 12.67 -1.22 -15.41
CA ASN A 110 13.01 -0.48 -16.64
C ASN A 110 12.46 -1.20 -17.88
N PHE A 111 11.45 -0.59 -18.50
CA PHE A 111 10.64 -1.12 -19.61
C PHE A 111 11.45 -1.56 -20.85
N THR A 112 12.67 -1.04 -21.03
CA THR A 112 13.50 -1.42 -22.19
C THR A 112 13.95 -2.89 -22.16
N THR A 113 13.87 -3.58 -21.02
CA THR A 113 14.36 -4.96 -20.87
C THR A 113 13.49 -5.84 -19.96
N SER A 114 12.41 -5.33 -19.36
CA SER A 114 11.71 -6.01 -18.26
C SER A 114 10.38 -6.64 -18.65
N GLU A 115 10.16 -7.86 -18.21
CA GLU A 115 8.89 -8.59 -18.15
C GLU A 115 7.96 -8.04 -17.05
N HIS A 116 8.04 -6.74 -16.70
CA HIS A 116 7.41 -6.18 -15.50
C HIS A 116 6.70 -4.86 -15.83
N SER A 117 5.56 -4.59 -15.18
CA SER A 117 4.78 -3.36 -15.26
C SER A 117 4.45 -2.85 -13.87
N ILE A 118 4.78 -1.58 -13.59
CA ILE A 118 4.33 -0.91 -12.37
C ILE A 118 2.94 -0.34 -12.61
N GLN A 119 1.98 -0.67 -11.74
CA GLN A 119 0.63 -0.11 -11.81
C GLN A 119 0.47 1.08 -10.85
N GLU A 120 0.84 0.87 -9.59
CA GLU A 120 0.53 1.78 -8.50
C GLU A 120 1.62 1.74 -7.43
N ILE A 121 1.83 2.89 -6.80
CA ILE A 121 2.65 3.01 -5.59
C ILE A 121 1.80 3.54 -4.44
N TYR A 122 2.17 3.10 -3.24
CA TYR A 122 1.59 3.53 -1.98
C TYR A 122 2.73 3.97 -1.09
N VAL A 123 2.62 5.15 -0.48
CA VAL A 123 3.66 5.73 0.37
C VAL A 123 3.06 6.05 1.72
N GLU A 124 3.54 5.40 2.77
CA GLU A 124 3.10 5.66 4.15
C GLU A 124 4.24 5.52 5.15
N GLU A 125 4.02 6.00 6.37
CA GLU A 125 4.99 5.80 7.46
C GLU A 125 5.08 4.32 7.86
N ALA A 126 6.29 3.89 8.19
CA ALA A 126 6.58 2.58 8.73
C ALA A 126 5.72 2.29 9.98
N GLY A 127 5.23 1.07 10.08
CA GLY A 127 4.34 0.61 11.15
C GLY A 127 2.85 0.85 10.90
N ARG A 128 2.47 1.43 9.75
CA ARG A 128 1.05 1.60 9.40
C ARG A 128 0.50 0.37 8.68
N ALA A 129 -0.80 0.17 8.84
CA ALA A 129 -1.58 -0.84 8.15
C ALA A 129 -2.73 -0.17 7.40
N CYS A 130 -2.79 -0.36 6.09
CA CYS A 130 -3.81 0.18 5.21
C CYS A 130 -4.76 -0.92 4.76
N PHE A 131 -6.02 -0.73 5.11
CA PHE A 131 -7.14 -1.60 4.77
C PHE A 131 -7.76 -1.07 3.49
N LEU A 132 -7.51 -1.75 2.38
CA LEU A 132 -7.94 -1.34 1.04
C LEU A 132 -9.36 -1.84 0.77
N GLY A 133 -10.15 -1.01 0.12
CA GLY A 133 -11.55 -1.28 -0.17
C GLY A 133 -12.30 -0.04 -0.61
N VAL A 134 -13.43 -0.22 -1.30
CA VAL A 134 -14.28 0.89 -1.76
C VAL A 134 -15.35 1.17 -0.70
N PRO A 135 -15.24 2.26 0.08
CA PRO A 135 -16.21 2.55 1.14
C PRO A 135 -17.63 2.71 0.58
N LYS A 136 -18.64 2.57 1.44
CA LYS A 136 -20.06 2.69 1.05
C LYS A 136 -20.42 4.01 0.37
N SER A 137 -19.68 5.08 0.68
CA SER A 137 -19.82 6.38 0.03
C SER A 137 -19.44 6.36 -1.46
N GLY A 138 -18.74 5.32 -1.92
CA GLY A 138 -18.12 5.22 -3.24
C GLY A 138 -16.89 6.12 -3.40
N LYS A 139 -16.48 6.85 -2.36
CA LYS A 139 -15.38 7.82 -2.41
C LYS A 139 -14.19 7.34 -1.58
N GLY A 140 -13.08 7.05 -2.24
CA GLY A 140 -11.82 6.64 -1.61
C GLY A 140 -11.46 5.19 -1.90
N TYR A 141 -10.31 4.76 -1.37
CA TYR A 141 -9.70 3.46 -1.67
C TYR A 141 -9.34 2.64 -0.43
N GLY A 142 -9.75 3.13 0.75
CA GLY A 142 -9.47 2.49 2.03
C GLY A 142 -8.96 3.47 3.07
N VAL A 143 -8.47 2.91 4.17
CA VAL A 143 -8.05 3.65 5.36
C VAL A 143 -6.82 3.03 6.01
N CYS A 144 -5.94 3.87 6.55
CA CYS A 144 -4.65 3.53 7.12
C CYS A 144 -4.60 3.87 8.60
N TYR A 145 -4.25 2.90 9.42
CA TYR A 145 -4.18 3.00 10.86
C TYR A 145 -2.77 2.74 11.39
N SER A 146 -2.48 3.26 12.58
CA SER A 146 -1.26 3.00 13.35
C SER A 146 -1.51 2.23 14.64
N ASP A 147 -2.77 2.12 15.04
CA ASP A 147 -3.19 1.61 16.34
C ASP A 147 -4.33 0.62 16.21
N ALA A 148 -4.56 -0.16 17.25
CA ALA A 148 -5.65 -1.12 17.27
C ALA A 148 -7.00 -0.41 17.17
N VAL A 149 -7.91 -0.98 16.39
CA VAL A 149 -9.26 -0.44 16.19
C VAL A 149 -10.27 -1.46 16.71
N PRO A 150 -10.98 -1.14 17.82
CA PRO A 150 -11.97 -2.05 18.39
C PRO A 150 -13.23 -2.15 17.56
N VAL A 151 -13.53 -1.14 16.75
CA VAL A 151 -14.76 -1.03 15.96
C VAL A 151 -14.39 -0.29 14.68
N VAL A 152 -14.38 -1.00 13.55
CA VAL A 152 -14.16 -0.40 12.23
C VAL A 152 -15.32 0.54 11.92
N GLU A 153 -14.96 1.70 11.37
CA GLU A 153 -15.90 2.75 10.97
C GLU A 153 -16.93 2.21 9.98
N ASP A 154 -18.20 2.61 10.16
CA ASP A 154 -19.34 2.05 9.43
C ASP A 154 -19.25 2.19 7.91
N GLU A 155 -18.53 3.21 7.43
CA GLU A 155 -18.32 3.44 6.01
C GLU A 155 -17.40 2.42 5.33
N TYR A 156 -16.47 1.83 6.10
CA TYR A 156 -15.54 0.80 5.63
C TYR A 156 -16.00 -0.63 6.00
N ARG A 157 -17.04 -0.76 6.82
CA ARG A 157 -17.67 -2.07 7.09
C ARG A 157 -18.18 -2.65 5.77
N ASN A 158 -17.85 -3.92 5.54
CA ASN A 158 -18.21 -4.66 4.33
C ASN A 158 -17.55 -4.22 3.02
N SER A 159 -16.53 -3.36 3.07
CA SER A 159 -15.80 -2.96 1.87
C SER A 159 -14.34 -3.39 1.82
N ILE A 160 -13.77 -3.79 2.95
CA ILE A 160 -12.34 -4.12 3.04
C ILE A 160 -12.06 -5.44 2.32
N THR A 161 -11.17 -5.41 1.34
CA THR A 161 -10.80 -6.57 0.53
C THR A 161 -9.35 -7.00 0.66
N GLU A 162 -8.47 -6.08 1.04
CA GLU A 162 -7.03 -6.31 1.10
C GLU A 162 -6.42 -5.55 2.26
N LEU A 163 -5.33 -6.09 2.79
CA LEU A 163 -4.51 -5.44 3.79
C LEU A 163 -3.10 -5.24 3.28
N MET A 164 -2.63 -4.00 3.36
CA MET A 164 -1.30 -3.59 2.98
C MET A 164 -0.54 -3.06 4.21
N LEU A 165 0.61 -3.64 4.52
CA LEU A 165 1.43 -3.36 5.69
C LEU A 165 2.70 -2.61 5.28
N PHE A 166 3.02 -1.53 5.99
CA PHE A 166 4.17 -0.66 5.71
C PHE A 166 5.28 -1.00 6.70
N LYS A 167 6.08 -2.02 6.35
CA LYS A 167 7.09 -2.61 7.24
C LYS A 167 8.51 -2.18 6.85
N THR A 168 9.39 -2.15 7.84
CA THR A 168 10.85 -2.04 7.65
C THR A 168 11.55 -3.17 8.42
N ASP A 169 12.85 -3.34 8.18
CA ASP A 169 13.69 -4.30 8.91
C ASP A 169 13.67 -4.06 10.43
N THR A 170 13.45 -2.82 10.87
CA THR A 170 13.45 -2.41 12.28
C THR A 170 12.07 -2.12 12.85
N LYS A 171 11.04 -2.04 12.01
CA LYS A 171 9.67 -1.75 12.40
C LYS A 171 8.72 -2.69 11.69
N THR A 172 8.49 -3.82 12.34
CA THR A 172 7.52 -4.84 11.93
C THR A 172 6.16 -4.53 12.56
N CYS A 173 5.11 -4.63 11.77
CA CYS A 173 3.73 -4.44 12.22
C CYS A 173 2.86 -5.58 11.70
N ASP A 174 2.79 -6.68 12.44
CA ASP A 174 1.82 -7.72 12.14
C ASP A 174 0.43 -7.27 12.57
N VAL A 175 -0.59 -7.71 11.85
CA VAL A 175 -1.97 -7.34 12.14
C VAL A 175 -2.81 -8.60 12.26
N ILE A 176 -3.64 -8.68 13.30
CA ILE A 176 -4.73 -9.66 13.38
C ILE A 176 -6.03 -8.92 13.13
N VAL A 177 -6.80 -9.39 12.15
CA VAL A 177 -8.15 -8.89 11.86
C VAL A 177 -9.19 -9.86 12.42
N TYR A 178 -10.34 -9.34 12.81
CA TYR A 178 -11.42 -10.09 13.45
C TYR A 178 -12.76 -9.83 12.76
N GLU A 179 -13.59 -10.86 12.70
CA GLU A 179 -14.94 -10.83 12.13
C GLU A 179 -15.94 -10.03 12.97
N ASN A 180 -15.70 -9.89 14.27
CA ASN A 180 -16.58 -9.13 15.17
C ASN A 180 -15.88 -7.90 15.73
N ASP A 181 -16.71 -6.99 16.23
CA ASP A 181 -16.27 -5.86 17.03
C ASP A 181 -15.55 -6.35 18.30
N TYR A 182 -14.72 -5.47 18.87
CA TYR A 182 -13.95 -5.69 20.08
C TYR A 182 -13.12 -6.98 20.06
N TYR A 183 -12.56 -7.32 18.90
CA TYR A 183 -11.59 -8.40 18.72
C TYR A 183 -12.16 -9.78 19.04
N ASN A 184 -13.40 -10.03 18.61
CA ASN A 184 -14.16 -11.24 18.96
C ASN A 184 -14.37 -11.43 20.48
N ASN A 185 -14.23 -10.38 21.31
CA ASN A 185 -14.45 -10.51 22.75
C ASN A 185 -15.94 -10.69 23.08
N PRO A 186 -16.34 -11.84 23.65
CA PRO A 186 -17.74 -12.18 23.93
C PRO A 186 -18.44 -11.24 24.92
N HIS A 187 -17.67 -10.53 25.76
CA HIS A 187 -18.22 -9.70 26.84
C HIS A 187 -18.53 -8.25 26.44
N ASN A 188 -18.04 -7.80 25.27
CA ASN A 188 -18.15 -6.40 24.84
C ASN A 188 -19.13 -6.19 23.67
N SER A 189 -19.67 -7.27 23.10
CA SER A 189 -20.65 -7.18 22.03
C SER A 189 -22.08 -7.24 22.60
N LEU A 190 -22.83 -6.15 22.44
CA LEU A 190 -24.23 -6.00 22.88
C LEU A 190 -25.19 -7.05 22.28
N LEU A 191 -24.75 -7.83 21.27
CA LEU A 191 -25.56 -8.79 20.52
C LEU A 191 -25.16 -10.26 20.72
N GLN A 192 -24.15 -10.57 21.55
CA GLN A 192 -23.58 -11.93 21.64
C GLN A 192 -24.17 -12.83 22.74
N SER A 193 -25.23 -12.44 23.43
CA SER A 193 -25.80 -13.28 24.50
C SER A 193 -26.57 -14.52 24.03
N VAL A 194 -26.68 -14.79 22.72
CA VAL A 194 -27.57 -15.86 22.21
C VAL A 194 -26.89 -16.83 21.23
N VAL A 195 -25.67 -16.57 20.73
CA VAL A 195 -25.04 -17.50 19.79
C VAL A 195 -23.56 -17.69 20.10
N ASN A 196 -23.21 -18.95 20.32
CA ASN A 196 -21.89 -19.50 20.53
C ASN A 196 -21.01 -19.32 19.27
N LEU A 197 -20.57 -18.09 18.95
CA LEU A 197 -19.86 -17.77 17.70
C LEU A 197 -18.44 -17.29 17.99
N LEU A 198 -17.50 -18.23 17.99
CA LEU A 198 -16.08 -17.94 17.77
C LEU A 198 -15.95 -17.27 16.40
N GLY A 199 -15.95 -15.93 16.37
CA GLY A 199 -15.72 -15.19 15.13
C GLY A 199 -14.39 -15.57 14.50
N LEU A 200 -14.29 -15.44 13.17
CA LEU A 200 -13.02 -15.68 12.49
C LEU A 200 -11.99 -14.63 12.92
N GLU A 201 -10.73 -15.06 12.97
CA GLU A 201 -9.56 -14.20 13.07
C GLU A 201 -8.52 -14.60 12.03
N GLN A 202 -7.77 -13.63 11.51
CA GLN A 202 -6.70 -13.89 10.56
C GLN A 202 -5.51 -12.99 10.87
N ARG A 203 -4.33 -13.61 11.05
CA ARG A 203 -3.06 -12.91 11.20
C ARG A 203 -2.40 -12.65 9.85
N PHE A 204 -1.87 -11.45 9.70
CA PHE A 204 -1.13 -10.98 8.53
C PHE A 204 0.28 -10.60 8.92
N SER A 205 1.23 -11.36 8.38
CA SER A 205 2.67 -11.16 8.59
C SER A 205 3.44 -10.81 7.32
N GLY A 206 2.82 -10.94 6.13
CA GLY A 206 3.40 -10.47 4.86
C GLY A 206 3.32 -8.95 4.66
N TYR A 207 3.64 -8.47 3.45
CA TYR A 207 3.63 -7.05 3.11
C TYR A 207 2.31 -6.57 2.50
N SER A 208 1.76 -7.33 1.56
CA SER A 208 0.36 -7.21 1.13
C SER A 208 -0.24 -8.59 1.07
N ASN A 209 -1.51 -8.71 1.45
CA ASN A 209 -2.27 -9.93 1.28
C ASN A 209 -3.73 -9.58 0.99
N MET A 210 -4.26 -10.19 -0.07
CA MET A 210 -5.70 -10.30 -0.24
C MET A 210 -6.28 -11.01 0.98
N LEU A 211 -7.42 -10.50 1.49
CA LEU A 211 -8.13 -11.22 2.55
C LEU A 211 -8.60 -12.55 1.97
N LYS A 212 -8.39 -13.65 2.72
CA LYS A 212 -8.69 -15.00 2.22
C LYS A 212 -10.16 -15.10 1.86
N THR A 213 -10.45 -15.68 0.70
CA THR A 213 -11.81 -15.80 0.15
C THR A 213 -12.36 -17.23 0.18
N ASN A 214 -11.49 -18.24 0.21
CA ASN A 214 -11.85 -19.64 -0.04
C ASN A 214 -11.15 -20.64 0.92
N GLU A 215 -10.99 -20.32 2.21
CA GLU A 215 -10.58 -21.36 3.16
C GLU A 215 -11.80 -22.22 3.52
N ILE A 216 -11.77 -23.49 3.18
CA ILE A 216 -12.84 -24.41 3.59
C ILE A 216 -12.54 -24.82 5.03
N ASP A 217 -13.48 -24.57 5.94
CA ASP A 217 -13.40 -25.12 7.28
C ASP A 217 -13.47 -26.65 7.20
N PRO A 218 -12.45 -27.39 7.68
CA PRO A 218 -12.38 -28.83 7.50
C PRO A 218 -13.44 -29.60 8.31
N ILE A 219 -14.11 -28.94 9.25
CA ILE A 219 -15.10 -29.55 10.16
C ILE A 219 -16.53 -29.27 9.66
N SER A 220 -16.81 -28.04 9.24
CA SER A 220 -18.14 -27.58 8.80
C SER A 220 -18.32 -27.57 7.28
N GLY A 221 -17.24 -27.67 6.50
CA GLY A 221 -17.28 -27.61 5.04
C GLY A 221 -17.68 -26.24 4.48
N MET A 222 -17.83 -25.21 5.32
CA MET A 222 -18.20 -23.86 4.92
C MET A 222 -16.99 -23.04 4.47
N ASN A 223 -17.19 -22.17 3.48
CA ASN A 223 -16.20 -21.17 3.09
C ASN A 223 -16.01 -20.13 4.22
N LYS A 224 -14.81 -20.10 4.77
CA LYS A 224 -14.28 -19.00 5.58
C LYS A 224 -13.66 -17.98 4.64
N THR A 225 -14.31 -16.82 4.56
CA THR A 225 -13.77 -15.62 3.94
C THR A 225 -13.61 -14.54 4.98
N MET A 226 -12.54 -13.74 4.89
CA MET A 226 -12.39 -12.53 5.69
C MET A 226 -12.57 -11.23 4.90
N GLN A 227 -12.72 -11.37 3.59
CA GLN A 227 -13.13 -10.28 2.72
C GLN A 227 -14.49 -9.74 3.15
N ASN A 228 -14.59 -8.41 3.25
CA ASN A 228 -15.80 -7.67 3.66
C ASN A 228 -16.31 -8.01 5.08
N LYS A 229 -15.56 -8.77 5.87
CA LYS A 229 -15.98 -9.20 7.20
C LYS A 229 -15.17 -8.61 8.34
N VAL A 230 -14.10 -7.87 8.05
CA VAL A 230 -13.31 -7.18 9.08
C VAL A 230 -14.20 -6.20 9.86
N ARG A 231 -14.16 -6.29 11.19
CA ARG A 231 -14.89 -5.43 12.14
C ARG A 231 -14.00 -4.84 13.22
N SER A 232 -12.89 -5.48 13.53
CA SER A 232 -11.88 -4.94 14.44
C SER A 232 -10.51 -5.53 14.11
N PHE A 233 -9.44 -4.91 14.57
CA PHE A 233 -8.08 -5.41 14.36
C PHE A 233 -7.07 -4.91 15.37
N LYS A 234 -6.01 -5.70 15.60
CA LYS A 234 -4.90 -5.35 16.48
C LYS A 234 -3.58 -5.41 15.73
N PHE A 235 -2.70 -4.48 16.08
CA PHE A 235 -1.28 -4.62 15.81
C PHE A 235 -0.69 -5.60 16.82
N VAL A 236 0.06 -6.58 16.32
CA VAL A 236 0.80 -7.52 17.14
C VAL A 236 2.22 -7.02 17.23
N SER A 237 2.65 -6.69 18.44
CA SER A 237 4.07 -6.47 18.72
C SER A 237 4.80 -7.79 18.50
N THR A 238 5.56 -7.89 17.43
CA THR A 238 6.61 -8.90 17.35
C THR A 238 7.74 -8.43 18.27
N LEU A 239 7.78 -8.97 19.49
CA LEU A 239 9.00 -8.96 20.28
C LEU A 239 10.04 -9.71 19.44
N ILE A 240 10.96 -8.96 18.84
CA ILE A 240 12.18 -9.53 18.28
C ILE A 240 13.01 -9.92 19.50
N HIS A 241 13.14 -11.23 19.76
CA HIS A 241 14.07 -11.78 20.74
C HIS A 241 15.49 -11.74 20.20
#